data_AF-A0AAE6TMZ9-F1
#
_entry.id   AF-A0AAE6TMZ9-F1
#
_cell.length_a   1.000
_cell.length_b   1.000
_cell.length_c   1.000
_cell.angle_alpha   90.00
_cell.angle_beta   90.00
_cell.angle_gamma   90.00
#
_symmetry.space_group_name_H-M   'P 1'
#
loop_
_entity.id
_entity.type
_entity.pdbx_description
1 polymer ?
#
loop_
_entity_poly.entity_id
_entity_poly.type
_entity_poly.pdbx_seq_one_letter_code
_entity_poly.pdbx_strand_id
1 'polypeptide(L)'
;MSSADPAATGAAPALHRVGAAPRRAGTWFGALGLAAAVPVLPLWLFCSDAGLRRTAILAALGGALVCVGGIALFQRAAGGRRPYAEVAVAEFSPATEMGGPGATEPDGPPSVLPSRRAMQVRSLTWYFGVCTVLVTLFALVMGVPQRSERMQRIVDAGAEFANVPIEKVSGVRLHDPSKGHDYYTSTAVVRLAPETGGAPVTATVHPVTPDRPHAGGKVSVLYAPTRPALGAIAGDEHSLGEVAAGSTMTTGRVWLVGITWAAGVVLSVIGLSLRHGFRSFSRLGGAGMAVRGKLLGAGHWQRDSQKEQCLKIVTASSRTAHFLIPVTEEQVPASLKGQQLWLCWEAPADTEGGGSAAGGTAAALVSDDGWVMHGKLKTDDARMMAAEGVSVGKAAAGTRDPRPLRLWDPHSAWPLYLPPSAMVLATVLIGCVALLTFDITGVWRWGAGLAGAVTGLALAYTAMKASYLSNAGAPEEAS
;
A
#
# COMPACT_ATOMS: atom_id res chain seq x y z
N MET A 1 -26.99 61.46 7.53
CA MET A 1 -26.55 60.33 6.70
C MET A 1 -25.05 60.18 6.90
N SER A 2 -24.63 59.23 7.74
CA SER A 2 -23.22 58.95 8.02
C SER A 2 -23.02 57.46 7.76
N SER A 3 -22.28 57.16 6.69
CA SER A 3 -21.91 55.81 6.27
C SER A 3 -20.78 55.33 7.17
N ALA A 4 -21.04 54.29 7.96
CA ALA A 4 -20.00 53.56 8.68
C ALA A 4 -19.73 52.26 7.92
N ASP A 5 -18.59 52.18 7.26
CA ASP A 5 -18.00 50.94 6.76
C ASP A 5 -17.36 50.19 7.94
N PRO A 6 -17.81 48.98 8.29
CA PRO A 6 -17.04 48.10 9.15
C PRO A 6 -16.09 47.28 8.27
N ALA A 7 -14.90 47.81 8.03
CA ALA A 7 -13.76 47.00 7.62
C ALA A 7 -13.32 46.14 8.82
N ALA A 8 -14.08 45.07 9.10
CA ALA A 8 -13.69 44.03 10.02
C ALA A 8 -12.55 43.23 9.37
N THR A 9 -11.32 43.70 9.55
CA THR A 9 -10.09 42.92 9.31
C THR A 9 -10.05 41.81 10.36
N GLY A 10 -10.83 40.76 10.16
CA GLY A 10 -10.75 39.54 10.95
C GLY A 10 -9.36 38.93 10.74
N ALA A 11 -8.45 39.13 11.70
CA ALA A 11 -7.19 38.43 11.73
C ALA A 11 -7.49 36.93 11.66
N ALA A 12 -7.04 36.27 10.58
CA ALA A 12 -7.20 34.84 10.43
C ALA A 12 -6.63 34.16 11.70
N PRO A 13 -7.38 33.25 12.34
CA PRO A 13 -6.90 32.58 13.54
C PRO A 13 -5.57 31.91 13.24
N ALA A 14 -4.55 32.21 14.06
CA ALA A 14 -3.22 31.66 13.88
C ALA A 14 -3.30 30.13 13.88
N LEU A 15 -2.94 29.50 12.76
CA LEU A 15 -2.93 28.04 12.64
C LEU A 15 -1.90 27.46 13.60
N HIS A 16 -2.40 26.90 14.71
CA HIS A 16 -1.56 26.19 15.65
C HIS A 16 -0.95 24.97 14.99
N ARG A 17 0.36 24.83 15.22
CA ARG A 17 1.19 23.73 14.75
C ARG A 17 0.57 22.37 15.06
N VAL A 18 0.71 21.43 14.13
CA VAL A 18 0.32 20.04 14.35
C VAL A 18 1.23 19.43 15.42
N GLY A 19 0.66 19.10 16.58
CA GLY A 19 1.41 18.51 17.68
C GLY A 19 1.95 17.11 17.39
N ALA A 20 2.71 16.55 18.33
CA ALA A 20 3.26 15.19 18.21
C ALA A 20 2.18 14.08 18.25
N ALA A 21 1.02 14.36 18.86
CA ALA A 21 -0.04 13.38 19.07
C ALA A 21 -0.62 12.81 17.75
N PRO A 22 -1.02 13.62 16.74
CA PRO A 22 -1.43 13.13 15.42
C PRO A 22 -0.42 12.21 14.73
N ARG A 23 0.87 12.50 14.87
CA ARG A 23 1.94 11.70 14.25
C ARG A 23 2.07 10.35 14.92
N ARG A 24 2.07 10.32 16.26
CA ARG A 24 2.08 9.08 17.04
C ARG A 24 0.85 8.24 16.74
N ALA A 25 -0.34 8.86 16.72
CA ALA A 25 -1.58 8.18 16.36
C ALA A 25 -1.50 7.57 14.96
N GLY A 26 -0.98 8.31 13.96
CA GLY A 26 -0.79 7.80 12.61
C GLY A 26 0.15 6.60 12.53
N THR A 27 1.26 6.61 13.27
CA THR A 27 2.16 5.46 13.35
C THR A 27 1.49 4.26 14.01
N TRP A 28 0.79 4.47 15.14
CA TRP A 28 0.09 3.41 15.87
C TRP A 28 -1.02 2.77 15.05
N PHE A 29 -1.93 3.56 14.47
CA PHE A 29 -3.01 3.03 13.64
C PHE A 29 -2.50 2.35 12.37
N GLY A 30 -1.44 2.90 11.75
CA GLY A 30 -0.79 2.27 10.60
C GLY A 30 -0.16 0.92 10.95
N ALA A 31 0.57 0.84 12.07
CA ALA A 31 1.20 -0.39 12.54
C ALA A 31 0.16 -1.45 12.94
N LEU A 32 -0.87 -1.07 13.69
CA LEU A 32 -1.95 -1.97 14.11
C LEU A 32 -2.77 -2.47 12.91
N GLY A 33 -3.12 -1.57 11.98
CA GLY A 33 -3.82 -1.95 10.76
C GLY A 33 -3.00 -2.91 9.89
N LEU A 34 -1.70 -2.67 9.77
CA LEU A 34 -0.79 -3.57 9.05
C LEU A 34 -0.67 -4.93 9.76
N ALA A 35 -0.47 -4.92 11.09
CA ALA A 35 -0.39 -6.14 11.89
C ALA A 35 -1.68 -6.97 11.84
N ALA A 36 -2.84 -6.33 11.66
CA ALA A 36 -4.12 -6.98 11.45
C ALA A 36 -4.28 -7.54 10.01
N ALA A 37 -3.80 -6.82 8.99
CA ALA A 37 -4.00 -7.24 7.60
C ALA A 37 -3.00 -8.31 7.11
N VAL A 38 -1.73 -8.20 7.50
CA VAL A 38 -0.64 -9.11 7.08
C VAL A 38 -0.92 -10.60 7.35
N PRO A 39 -1.44 -11.03 8.51
CA PRO A 39 -1.65 -12.45 8.78
C PRO A 39 -2.78 -13.07 7.95
N VAL A 40 -3.68 -12.29 7.33
CA VAL A 40 -4.83 -12.82 6.58
C VAL A 40 -4.37 -13.73 5.43
N LEU A 41 -3.35 -13.32 4.67
CA LEU A 41 -2.82 -14.11 3.55
C LEU A 41 -2.20 -15.45 4.01
N PRO A 42 -1.22 -15.50 4.93
CA PRO A 42 -0.66 -16.78 5.37
C PRO A 42 -1.67 -17.65 6.11
N LEU A 43 -2.60 -17.08 6.90
CA LEU A 43 -3.70 -17.84 7.49
C LEU A 43 -4.57 -18.48 6.41
N TRP A 44 -4.85 -17.76 5.32
CA TRP A 44 -5.62 -18.30 4.22
C TRP A 44 -4.90 -19.43 3.46
N LEU A 45 -3.60 -19.28 3.24
CA LEU A 45 -2.81 -20.22 2.43
C LEU A 45 -2.38 -21.47 3.19
N PHE A 46 -2.08 -21.35 4.49
CA PHE A 46 -1.36 -22.39 5.23
C PHE A 46 -2.12 -22.96 6.43
N CYS A 47 -3.21 -22.33 6.89
CA CYS A 47 -3.99 -22.89 7.99
C CYS A 47 -5.00 -23.90 7.43
N SER A 48 -4.82 -25.20 7.71
CA SER A 48 -5.70 -26.27 7.20
C SER A 48 -7.04 -26.38 7.94
N ASP A 49 -7.09 -25.95 9.20
CA ASP A 49 -8.32 -25.94 9.99
C ASP A 49 -9.22 -24.77 9.55
N ALA A 50 -10.35 -25.07 8.92
CA ALA A 50 -11.27 -24.07 8.42
C ALA A 50 -11.92 -23.22 9.52
N GLY A 51 -12.17 -23.79 10.70
CA GLY A 51 -12.76 -23.09 11.83
C GLY A 51 -11.78 -22.09 12.45
N LEU A 52 -10.56 -22.55 12.73
CA LEU A 52 -9.47 -21.72 13.24
C LEU A 52 -9.10 -20.62 12.23
N ARG A 53 -8.93 -20.98 10.95
CA ARG A 53 -8.62 -20.05 9.87
C ARG A 53 -9.64 -18.93 9.78
N ARG A 54 -10.94 -19.27 9.73
CA ARG A 54 -12.02 -18.28 9.63
C ARG A 54 -12.06 -17.38 10.87
N THR A 55 -12.01 -17.95 12.07
CA THR A 55 -12.07 -17.17 13.31
C THR A 55 -10.87 -16.24 13.47
N ALA A 56 -9.66 -16.71 13.16
CA ALA A 56 -8.45 -15.90 13.19
C ALA A 56 -8.49 -14.75 12.17
N ILE A 57 -8.93 -15.02 10.93
CA ILE A 57 -9.10 -13.97 9.91
C ILE A 57 -10.15 -12.95 10.36
N LEU A 58 -11.32 -13.39 10.83
CA LEU A 58 -12.37 -12.47 11.29
C LEU A 58 -11.93 -11.64 12.51
N ALA A 59 -11.17 -12.22 13.44
CA ALA A 59 -10.61 -11.49 14.57
C ALA A 59 -9.61 -10.41 14.09
N ALA A 60 -8.76 -10.75 13.12
CA ALA A 60 -7.83 -9.81 12.52
C ALA A 60 -8.56 -8.66 11.80
N LEU A 61 -9.59 -8.97 11.02
CA LEU A 61 -10.45 -7.98 10.36
C LEU A 61 -11.22 -7.11 11.37
N GLY A 62 -11.67 -7.69 12.49
CA GLY A 62 -12.26 -6.95 13.61
C GLY A 62 -11.28 -5.94 14.21
N GLY A 63 -10.02 -6.34 14.41
CA GLY A 63 -8.95 -5.43 14.83
C GLY A 63 -8.72 -4.29 13.83
N ALA A 64 -8.76 -4.57 12.52
CA ALA A 64 -8.68 -3.54 11.48
C ALA A 64 -9.87 -2.57 11.53
N LEU A 65 -11.10 -3.06 11.76
CA LEU A 65 -12.29 -2.21 11.94
C LEU A 65 -12.17 -1.32 13.19
N VAL A 66 -11.65 -1.85 14.29
CA VAL A 66 -11.38 -1.05 15.50
C VAL A 66 -10.38 0.06 15.19
N CYS A 67 -9.36 -0.20 14.36
CA CYS A 67 -8.44 0.86 13.91
C CYS A 67 -9.16 1.93 13.09
N VAL A 68 -10.03 1.57 12.15
CA VAL A 68 -10.83 2.54 11.37
C VAL A 68 -11.71 3.40 12.29
N GLY A 69 -12.42 2.77 13.23
CA GLY A 69 -13.22 3.48 14.25
C GLY A 69 -12.37 4.37 15.16
N GLY A 70 -11.19 3.90 15.55
CA GLY A 70 -10.21 4.66 16.33
C GLY A 70 -9.73 5.92 15.62
N ILE A 71 -9.49 5.85 14.30
CA ILE A 71 -9.14 7.03 13.49
C ILE A 71 -10.29 8.02 13.45
N ALA A 72 -11.54 7.55 13.27
CA ALA A 72 -12.72 8.42 13.26
C ALA A 72 -12.93 9.12 14.62
N LEU A 73 -12.76 8.39 15.73
CA LEU A 73 -12.80 8.94 17.08
C LEU A 73 -11.66 9.95 17.32
N PHE A 74 -10.45 9.62 16.86
CA PHE A 74 -9.29 10.51 16.94
C PHE A 74 -9.52 11.81 16.18
N GLN A 75 -10.06 11.74 14.95
CA GLN A 75 -10.43 12.93 14.18
C GLN A 75 -11.45 13.78 14.94
N ARG A 76 -12.50 13.16 15.49
CA ARG A 76 -13.52 13.87 16.28
C ARG A 76 -12.91 14.55 17.51
N ALA A 77 -12.04 13.87 18.24
CA ALA A 77 -11.36 14.41 19.42
C ALA A 77 -10.37 15.54 19.07
N ALA A 78 -9.77 15.52 17.88
CA ALA A 78 -8.85 16.54 17.39
C ALA A 78 -9.53 17.80 16.80
N GLY A 79 -10.86 17.93 16.95
CA GLY A 79 -11.64 19.04 16.42
C GLY A 79 -12.13 18.82 14.98
N GLY A 80 -12.10 17.58 14.49
CA GLY A 80 -12.56 17.20 13.16
C GLY A 80 -11.44 17.00 12.15
N ARG A 81 -11.85 16.68 10.91
CA ARG A 81 -10.95 16.55 9.77
C ARG A 81 -10.40 17.92 9.37
N ARG A 82 -9.12 17.97 9.02
CA ARG A 82 -8.47 19.16 8.44
C ARG A 82 -8.08 18.91 6.99
N PRO A 83 -8.25 19.88 6.07
CA PRO A 83 -7.69 19.78 4.72
C PRO A 83 -6.18 19.57 4.77
N TYR A 84 -5.64 18.82 3.79
CA TYR A 84 -4.20 18.57 3.72
C TYR A 84 -3.38 19.87 3.61
N ALA A 85 -3.87 20.86 2.87
CA ALA A 85 -3.24 22.17 2.74
C ALA A 85 -3.09 22.89 4.09
N GLU A 86 -4.13 22.85 4.94
CA GLU A 86 -4.08 23.44 6.28
C GLU A 86 -3.03 22.76 7.16
N VAL A 87 -2.97 21.43 7.12
CA VAL A 87 -1.96 20.62 7.83
C VAL A 87 -0.56 20.94 7.32
N ALA A 88 -0.39 21.06 6.00
CA ALA A 88 0.88 21.42 5.35
C ALA A 88 1.38 22.81 5.73
N VAL A 89 0.48 23.79 5.75
CA VAL A 89 0.77 25.17 6.17
C VAL A 89 1.14 25.23 7.66
N ALA A 90 0.40 24.53 8.53
CA ALA A 90 0.65 24.50 9.97
C ALA A 90 2.02 23.88 10.37
N GLU A 91 2.62 23.05 9.50
CA GLU A 91 3.98 22.50 9.72
C GLU A 91 5.08 23.56 9.58
N PHE A 92 4.81 24.68 8.90
CA PHE A 92 5.73 25.80 8.78
C PHE A 92 5.66 26.78 9.95
N SER A 93 4.59 26.74 10.77
CA SER A 93 4.46 27.64 11.93
C SER A 93 5.68 27.53 12.86
N PRO A 94 6.25 28.64 13.33
CA PRO A 94 7.40 28.62 14.22
C PRO A 94 7.09 27.80 15.48
N ALA A 95 8.11 27.14 16.03
CA ALA A 95 7.94 26.56 17.35
C ALA A 95 7.83 27.71 18.34
N THR A 96 6.74 27.79 19.10
CA THR A 96 6.46 28.85 20.08
C THR A 96 7.54 29.00 21.17
N GLU A 97 8.60 28.18 21.15
CA GLU A 97 9.59 28.07 22.21
C GLU A 97 11.01 28.55 21.86
N MET A 98 11.29 29.06 20.65
CA MET A 98 12.65 29.54 20.35
C MET A 98 12.69 30.92 19.70
N GLY A 99 13.17 31.88 20.49
CA GLY A 99 13.67 33.17 20.05
C GLY A 99 12.61 34.27 20.09
N GLY A 100 12.64 35.08 21.15
CA GLY A 100 12.05 36.42 21.08
C GLY A 100 12.71 37.23 19.94
N PRO A 101 12.10 38.37 19.55
CA PRO A 101 12.66 39.25 18.52
C PRO A 101 14.11 39.62 18.87
N GLY A 102 15.08 39.05 18.15
CA GLY A 102 16.52 39.24 18.45
C GLY A 102 17.42 38.00 18.27
N ALA A 103 16.90 36.84 17.86
CA ALA A 103 17.78 35.72 17.49
C ALA A 103 18.64 36.10 16.26
N THR A 104 19.96 36.04 16.43
CA THR A 104 20.95 36.35 15.39
C THR A 104 20.71 35.48 14.17
N GLU A 105 20.75 36.09 12.98
CA GLU A 105 20.62 35.37 11.71
C GLU A 105 21.69 34.25 11.66
N PRO A 106 21.33 33.00 11.36
CA PRO A 106 22.30 31.91 11.39
C PRO A 106 23.31 32.04 10.25
N ASP A 107 24.58 32.27 10.62
CA ASP A 107 25.70 32.59 9.71
C ASP A 107 26.13 31.45 8.75
N GLY A 108 25.55 30.24 8.83
CA GLY A 108 26.01 29.11 8.00
C GLY A 108 24.98 27.99 7.73
N PRO A 109 25.21 27.19 6.67
CA PRO A 109 24.36 26.04 6.35
C PRO A 109 24.56 24.90 7.36
N PRO A 110 23.54 24.07 7.63
CA PRO A 110 23.67 22.97 8.56
C PRO A 110 24.48 21.81 7.97
N SER A 111 25.28 21.13 8.79
CA SER A 111 26.06 19.95 8.39
C SER A 111 25.27 18.63 8.46
N VAL A 112 24.26 18.58 9.32
CA VAL A 112 23.40 17.40 9.55
C VAL A 112 21.96 17.75 9.23
N LEU A 113 21.30 16.93 8.43
CA LEU A 113 19.89 17.08 8.08
C LEU A 113 19.07 15.94 8.68
N PRO A 114 17.82 16.20 9.12
CA PRO A 114 16.93 15.16 9.59
C PRO A 114 16.68 14.14 8.47
N SER A 115 16.72 12.86 8.82
CA SER A 115 16.61 11.77 7.85
C SER A 115 15.20 11.61 7.30
N ARG A 116 15.09 11.41 5.98
CA ARG A 116 13.83 11.09 5.29
C ARG A 116 13.40 9.62 5.37
N ARG A 117 14.14 8.78 6.10
CA ARG A 117 13.88 7.32 6.18
C ARG A 117 12.46 7.01 6.64
N ALA A 118 11.91 7.76 7.59
CA ALA A 118 10.53 7.55 8.05
C ALA A 118 9.50 7.77 6.93
N MET A 119 9.67 8.80 6.10
CA MET A 119 8.83 9.02 4.92
C MET A 119 8.95 7.89 3.89
N GLN A 120 10.19 7.45 3.63
CA GLN A 120 10.47 6.35 2.70
C GLN A 120 9.84 5.04 3.19
N VAL A 121 9.98 4.71 4.48
CA VAL A 121 9.37 3.55 5.12
C VAL A 121 7.85 3.63 5.02
N ARG A 122 7.24 4.77 5.36
CA ARG A 122 5.78 4.93 5.24
C ARG A 122 5.29 4.74 3.81
N SER A 123 5.99 5.31 2.84
CA SER A 123 5.67 5.14 1.42
C SER A 123 5.84 3.68 0.98
N LEU A 124 6.89 3.01 1.41
CA LEU A 124 7.09 1.58 1.17
C LEU A 124 5.97 0.73 1.78
N THR A 125 5.63 0.99 3.04
CA THR A 125 4.53 0.31 3.76
C THR A 125 3.21 0.52 3.04
N TRP A 126 2.98 1.70 2.47
CA TRP A 126 1.80 1.99 1.66
C TRP A 126 1.73 1.10 0.41
N TYR A 127 2.78 1.09 -0.42
CA TYR A 127 2.81 0.25 -1.63
C TYR A 127 2.72 -1.24 -1.30
N PHE A 128 3.49 -1.67 -0.30
CA PHE A 128 3.46 -3.04 0.22
C PHE A 128 2.06 -3.44 0.70
N GLY A 129 1.37 -2.56 1.43
CA GLY A 129 0.02 -2.77 1.92
C GLY A 129 -0.99 -2.94 0.79
N VAL A 130 -0.96 -2.04 -0.21
CA VAL A 130 -1.84 -2.13 -1.39
C VAL A 130 -1.62 -3.44 -2.15
N CYS A 131 -0.36 -3.80 -2.41
CA CYS A 131 -0.02 -5.06 -3.06
C CYS A 131 -0.51 -6.27 -2.26
N THR A 132 -0.27 -6.28 -0.95
CA THR A 132 -0.68 -7.38 -0.07
C THR A 132 -2.19 -7.55 -0.06
N VAL A 133 -2.95 -6.45 0.03
CA VAL A 133 -4.42 -6.50 -0.03
C VAL A 133 -4.92 -7.07 -1.36
N LEU A 134 -4.39 -6.61 -2.50
CA LEU A 134 -4.82 -7.08 -3.82
C LEU A 134 -4.51 -8.57 -4.02
N VAL A 135 -3.31 -9.02 -3.65
CA VAL A 135 -2.96 -10.43 -3.74
C VAL A 135 -3.76 -11.29 -2.77
N THR A 136 -4.07 -10.77 -1.57
CA THR A 136 -4.93 -11.45 -0.60
C THR A 136 -6.34 -11.61 -1.13
N LEU A 137 -6.92 -10.57 -1.73
CA LEU A 137 -8.24 -10.67 -2.38
C LEU A 137 -8.23 -11.70 -3.50
N PHE A 138 -7.20 -11.69 -4.35
CA PHE A 138 -7.07 -12.69 -5.41
C PHE A 138 -6.98 -14.12 -4.85
N ALA A 139 -6.16 -14.33 -3.82
CA ALA A 139 -5.99 -15.62 -3.15
C ALA A 139 -7.30 -16.09 -2.51
N LEU A 140 -8.04 -15.18 -1.86
CA LEU A 140 -9.35 -15.46 -1.28
C LEU A 140 -10.32 -15.90 -2.38
N VAL A 141 -10.48 -15.14 -3.45
CA VAL A 141 -11.42 -15.47 -4.55
C VAL A 141 -11.11 -16.83 -5.16
N MET A 142 -9.84 -17.13 -5.42
CA MET A 142 -9.39 -18.36 -6.06
C MET A 142 -9.39 -19.58 -5.14
N GLY A 143 -9.37 -19.39 -3.83
CA GLY A 143 -9.35 -20.46 -2.84
C GLY A 143 -10.75 -20.93 -2.45
N VAL A 144 -10.85 -22.19 -2.03
CA VAL A 144 -12.08 -22.78 -1.51
C VAL A 144 -12.09 -22.62 0.03
N PRO A 145 -13.10 -21.94 0.60
CA PRO A 145 -13.12 -21.57 2.01
C PRO A 145 -13.32 -22.76 2.95
N GLN A 146 -14.07 -23.78 2.52
CA GLN A 146 -14.38 -24.97 3.32
C GLN A 146 -14.44 -26.20 2.43
N ARG A 147 -14.16 -27.37 3.00
CA ARG A 147 -14.46 -28.64 2.33
C ARG A 147 -15.96 -28.73 2.13
N SER A 148 -16.41 -29.36 1.05
CA SER A 148 -17.83 -29.65 0.89
C SER A 148 -18.31 -30.48 2.09
N GLU A 149 -19.54 -30.26 2.53
CA GLU A 149 -20.08 -30.96 3.71
C GLU A 149 -19.98 -32.48 3.59
N ARG A 150 -20.16 -33.00 2.36
CA ARG A 150 -19.98 -34.42 2.03
C ARG A 150 -18.54 -34.88 2.23
N MET A 151 -17.57 -34.12 1.73
CA MET A 151 -16.14 -34.42 1.90
C MET A 151 -15.77 -34.40 3.37
N GLN A 152 -16.25 -33.41 4.13
CA GLN A 152 -15.99 -33.29 5.56
C GLN A 152 -16.52 -34.52 6.33
N ARG A 153 -17.76 -34.94 6.06
CA ARG A 153 -18.33 -36.15 6.67
C ARG A 153 -17.55 -37.42 6.34
N ILE A 154 -17.04 -37.54 5.12
CA ILE A 154 -16.20 -38.68 4.69
C ILE A 154 -14.86 -38.66 5.44
N VAL A 155 -14.19 -37.50 5.53
CA VAL A 155 -12.92 -37.33 6.26
C VAL A 155 -13.08 -37.62 7.76
N ASP A 156 -14.14 -37.09 8.40
CA ASP A 156 -14.43 -37.31 9.82
C ASP A 156 -14.75 -38.78 10.15
N ALA A 157 -15.12 -39.57 9.14
CA ALA A 157 -15.36 -41.01 9.25
C ALA A 157 -14.11 -41.87 8.92
N GLY A 158 -12.93 -41.26 8.78
CA GLY A 158 -11.70 -41.98 8.43
C GLY A 158 -11.63 -42.25 6.92
N ALA A 159 -11.50 -41.17 6.13
CA ALA A 159 -11.43 -41.29 4.69
C ALA A 159 -10.15 -42.00 4.21
N GLU A 160 -10.30 -42.83 3.18
CA GLU A 160 -9.20 -43.49 2.49
C GLU A 160 -9.35 -43.37 0.98
N PHE A 161 -8.21 -43.30 0.30
CA PHE A 161 -8.14 -43.38 -1.16
C PHE A 161 -8.10 -44.85 -1.58
N ALA A 162 -9.05 -45.26 -2.42
CA ALA A 162 -9.05 -46.60 -2.98
C ALA A 162 -9.44 -46.62 -4.45
N ASN A 163 -8.90 -47.63 -5.16
CA ASN A 163 -9.30 -47.94 -6.53
C ASN A 163 -10.45 -48.94 -6.48
N VAL A 164 -11.67 -48.45 -6.71
CA VAL A 164 -12.90 -49.24 -6.62
C VAL A 164 -13.39 -49.67 -8.00
N PRO A 165 -13.98 -50.87 -8.14
CA PRO A 165 -14.51 -51.34 -9.41
C PRO A 165 -15.80 -50.58 -9.77
N ILE A 166 -15.92 -50.25 -11.05
CA ILE A 166 -17.10 -49.60 -11.63
C ILE A 166 -18.11 -50.69 -12.04
N GLU A 167 -19.30 -50.66 -11.46
CA GLU A 167 -20.38 -51.58 -11.83
C GLU A 167 -21.13 -51.11 -13.06
N LYS A 168 -21.42 -49.81 -13.13
CA LYS A 168 -22.19 -49.21 -14.22
C LYS A 168 -21.64 -47.84 -14.58
N VAL A 169 -21.52 -47.57 -15.87
CA VAL A 169 -21.15 -46.25 -16.41
C VAL A 169 -22.31 -45.72 -17.22
N SER A 170 -22.59 -44.43 -17.10
CA SER A 170 -23.61 -43.73 -17.87
C SER A 170 -23.18 -42.29 -18.16
N GLY A 171 -23.78 -41.69 -19.18
CA GLY A 171 -23.59 -40.26 -19.49
C GLY A 171 -22.15 -39.87 -19.84
N VAL A 172 -21.41 -40.75 -20.52
CA VAL A 172 -20.02 -40.48 -20.93
C VAL A 172 -19.98 -39.35 -21.96
N ARG A 173 -19.24 -38.29 -21.66
CA ARG A 173 -18.98 -37.17 -22.58
C ARG A 173 -17.48 -36.96 -22.71
N LEU A 174 -16.99 -36.96 -23.94
CA LEU A 174 -15.64 -36.53 -24.28
C LEU A 174 -15.61 -35.00 -24.35
N HIS A 175 -14.64 -34.40 -23.69
CA HIS A 175 -14.30 -33.00 -23.83
C HIS A 175 -12.94 -32.92 -24.50
N ASP A 176 -12.89 -32.23 -25.64
CA ASP A 176 -11.68 -31.90 -26.38
C ASP A 176 -11.40 -30.40 -26.17
N PRO A 177 -10.67 -30.03 -25.10
CA PRO A 177 -10.23 -28.66 -24.92
C PRO A 177 -9.13 -28.35 -25.94
N SER A 178 -9.37 -27.37 -26.81
CA SER A 178 -8.46 -26.93 -27.90
C SER A 178 -7.01 -26.60 -27.52
N LYS A 179 -6.65 -26.60 -26.23
CA LYS A 179 -5.29 -26.40 -25.69
C LYS A 179 -4.94 -27.35 -24.52
N GLY A 180 -5.58 -28.51 -24.41
CA GLY A 180 -5.35 -29.46 -23.32
C GLY A 180 -5.41 -30.93 -23.77
N HIS A 181 -5.35 -31.84 -22.81
CA HIS A 181 -5.58 -33.26 -23.05
C HIS A 181 -7.08 -33.56 -23.05
N ASP A 182 -7.50 -34.42 -23.98
CA ASP A 182 -8.82 -35.02 -24.01
C ASP A 182 -9.17 -35.64 -22.66
N TYR A 183 -10.38 -35.37 -22.17
CA TYR A 183 -10.87 -35.97 -20.94
C TYR A 183 -12.33 -36.37 -21.03
N TYR A 184 -12.67 -37.46 -20.37
CA TYR A 184 -14.02 -37.98 -20.25
C TYR A 184 -14.62 -37.55 -18.92
N THR A 185 -15.86 -37.08 -18.98
CA THR A 185 -16.75 -36.94 -17.81
C THR A 185 -17.82 -38.01 -17.89
N SER A 186 -18.13 -38.65 -16.76
CA SER A 186 -19.17 -39.68 -16.73
C SER A 186 -19.87 -39.72 -15.38
N THR A 187 -20.97 -40.47 -15.31
CA THR A 187 -21.60 -40.88 -14.05
C THR A 187 -21.37 -42.37 -13.87
N ALA A 188 -20.55 -42.73 -12.88
CA ALA A 188 -20.18 -44.10 -12.58
C ALA A 188 -20.81 -44.54 -11.25
N VAL A 189 -21.37 -45.74 -11.22
CA VAL A 189 -21.79 -46.44 -10.00
C VAL A 189 -20.66 -47.36 -9.60
N VAL A 190 -20.10 -47.14 -8.42
CA VAL A 190 -18.97 -47.89 -7.87
C VAL A 190 -19.39 -48.71 -6.66
N ARG A 191 -18.71 -49.83 -6.45
CA ARG A 191 -18.93 -50.71 -5.29
C ARG A 191 -17.89 -50.41 -4.21
N LEU A 192 -18.36 -49.92 -3.07
CA LEU A 192 -17.53 -49.58 -1.90
C LEU A 192 -17.49 -50.77 -0.93
N ALA A 193 -16.29 -51.18 -0.55
CA ALA A 193 -16.07 -52.26 0.39
C ALA A 193 -15.98 -51.72 1.83
N PRO A 194 -16.72 -52.27 2.79
CA PRO A 194 -16.56 -51.92 4.20
C PRO A 194 -15.32 -52.60 4.80
N GLU A 195 -14.73 -51.97 5.81
CA GLU A 195 -13.53 -52.47 6.50
C GLU A 195 -13.77 -53.78 7.27
N THR A 196 -14.94 -53.92 7.92
CA THR A 196 -15.24 -55.02 8.85
C THR A 196 -16.07 -56.17 8.25
N GLY A 197 -15.93 -56.44 6.94
CA GLY A 197 -16.57 -57.60 6.30
C GLY A 197 -18.09 -57.50 6.11
N GLY A 198 -18.62 -56.27 6.13
CA GLY A 198 -20.03 -55.99 5.83
C GLY A 198 -20.40 -56.13 4.35
N ALA A 199 -21.70 -56.00 4.05
CA ALA A 199 -22.19 -55.98 2.67
C ALA A 199 -21.68 -54.71 1.93
N PRO A 200 -21.20 -54.86 0.69
CA PRO A 200 -20.72 -53.73 -0.10
C PRO A 200 -21.86 -52.78 -0.49
N VAL A 201 -21.56 -51.49 -0.48
CA VAL A 201 -22.53 -50.41 -0.77
C VAL A 201 -22.21 -49.79 -2.12
N THR A 202 -23.23 -49.53 -2.92
CA THR A 202 -23.05 -48.83 -4.20
C THR A 202 -23.11 -47.31 -4.00
N ALA A 203 -22.24 -46.58 -4.68
CA ALA A 203 -22.21 -45.12 -4.65
C ALA A 203 -22.11 -44.56 -6.07
N THR A 204 -22.84 -43.47 -6.32
CA THR A 204 -22.72 -42.73 -7.58
C THR A 204 -21.62 -41.67 -7.45
N VAL A 205 -20.69 -41.68 -8.40
CA VAL A 205 -19.58 -40.75 -8.50
C VAL A 205 -19.49 -40.15 -9.91
N HIS A 206 -18.89 -38.98 -10.01
CA HIS A 206 -18.71 -38.26 -11.28
C HIS A 206 -17.22 -38.12 -11.60
N PRO A 207 -16.57 -39.18 -12.13
CA PRO A 207 -15.15 -39.14 -12.40
C PRO A 207 -14.84 -38.32 -13.65
N VAL A 208 -13.67 -37.68 -13.60
CA VAL A 208 -13.01 -37.02 -14.72
C VAL A 208 -11.75 -37.82 -15.01
N THR A 209 -11.70 -38.50 -16.15
CA THR A 209 -10.59 -39.42 -16.50
C THR A 209 -10.06 -39.15 -17.91
N PRO A 210 -8.76 -39.29 -18.17
CA PRO A 210 -8.22 -39.18 -19.53
C PRO A 210 -8.69 -40.34 -20.41
N ASP A 211 -8.83 -41.53 -19.84
CA ASP A 211 -9.32 -42.72 -20.53
C ASP A 211 -10.84 -42.84 -20.46
N ARG A 212 -11.42 -43.45 -21.50
CA ARG A 212 -12.86 -43.70 -21.57
C ARG A 212 -13.27 -44.68 -20.47
N PRO A 213 -14.16 -44.29 -19.54
CA PRO A 213 -14.59 -45.16 -18.45
C PRO A 213 -15.46 -46.31 -18.97
N HIS A 214 -15.25 -47.52 -18.45
CA HIS A 214 -16.02 -48.72 -18.77
C HIS A 214 -16.40 -49.52 -17.51
N ALA A 215 -17.48 -50.30 -17.59
CA ALA A 215 -17.85 -51.24 -16.52
C ALA A 215 -16.72 -52.28 -16.31
N GLY A 216 -16.50 -52.71 -15.07
CA GLY A 216 -15.36 -53.55 -14.67
C GLY A 216 -14.02 -52.81 -14.58
N GLY A 217 -13.94 -51.56 -15.07
CA GLY A 217 -12.79 -50.69 -14.86
C GLY A 217 -12.65 -50.27 -13.40
N LYS A 218 -11.51 -49.68 -13.05
CA LYS A 218 -11.28 -49.11 -11.71
C LYS A 218 -11.31 -47.60 -11.77
N VAL A 219 -11.77 -46.97 -10.70
CA VAL A 219 -11.71 -45.53 -10.53
C VAL A 219 -11.20 -45.21 -9.13
N SER A 220 -10.31 -44.23 -9.04
CA SER A 220 -9.83 -43.75 -7.74
C SER A 220 -10.93 -42.92 -7.09
N VAL A 221 -11.26 -43.26 -5.85
CA VAL A 221 -12.26 -42.54 -5.07
C VAL A 221 -11.75 -42.32 -3.65
N LEU A 222 -12.22 -41.23 -3.06
CA LEU A 222 -12.14 -40.96 -1.64
C LEU A 222 -13.47 -41.33 -0.99
N TYR A 223 -13.44 -42.25 -0.03
CA TYR A 223 -14.60 -42.72 0.72
C TYR A 223 -14.20 -43.13 2.14
N ALA A 224 -15.16 -43.39 3.02
CA ALA A 224 -14.90 -43.84 4.39
C ALA A 224 -15.22 -45.34 4.54
N PRO A 225 -14.22 -46.23 4.70
CA PRO A 225 -14.46 -47.67 4.85
C PRO A 225 -15.29 -48.05 6.08
N THR A 226 -15.19 -47.26 7.15
CA THR A 226 -15.99 -47.44 8.39
C THR A 226 -17.47 -47.08 8.19
N ARG A 227 -17.78 -46.21 7.22
CA ARG A 227 -19.14 -45.71 6.92
C ARG A 227 -19.35 -45.53 5.40
N PRO A 228 -19.37 -46.61 4.61
CA PRO A 228 -19.46 -46.53 3.15
C PRO A 228 -20.78 -45.91 2.65
N ALA A 229 -21.82 -45.87 3.50
CA ALA A 229 -23.10 -45.22 3.21
C ALA A 229 -23.00 -43.69 3.03
N LEU A 230 -21.91 -43.05 3.46
CA LEU A 230 -21.64 -41.63 3.15
C LEU A 230 -21.33 -41.39 1.66
N GLY A 231 -21.14 -42.48 0.91
CA GLY A 231 -20.79 -42.48 -0.49
C GLY A 231 -19.32 -42.15 -0.73
N ALA A 232 -18.99 -41.81 -1.97
CA ALA A 232 -17.63 -41.56 -2.41
C ALA A 232 -17.53 -40.30 -3.27
N ILE A 233 -16.32 -39.75 -3.39
CA ILE A 233 -15.97 -38.65 -4.27
C ILE A 233 -14.89 -39.16 -5.22
N ALA A 234 -15.11 -39.04 -6.52
CA ALA A 234 -14.13 -39.49 -7.51
C ALA A 234 -12.93 -38.54 -7.56
N GLY A 235 -11.73 -39.13 -7.55
CA GLY A 235 -10.46 -38.44 -7.58
C GLY A 235 -9.38 -39.25 -6.86
N ASP A 236 -8.15 -39.07 -7.28
CA ASP A 236 -6.96 -39.67 -6.68
C ASP A 236 -6.37 -38.81 -5.57
N GLU A 237 -5.31 -39.32 -4.94
CA GLU A 237 -4.59 -38.60 -3.88
C GLU A 237 -4.01 -37.27 -4.38
N HIS A 238 -3.61 -37.18 -5.65
CA HIS A 238 -3.07 -35.94 -6.22
C HIS A 238 -4.14 -34.84 -6.38
N SER A 239 -5.35 -35.21 -6.83
CA SER A 239 -6.43 -34.26 -7.09
C SER A 239 -7.23 -33.88 -5.85
N LEU A 240 -7.44 -34.82 -4.92
CA LEU A 240 -8.27 -34.61 -3.74
C LEU A 240 -7.48 -34.56 -2.43
N GLY A 241 -6.23 -35.03 -2.38
CA GLY A 241 -5.45 -35.13 -1.13
C GLY A 241 -5.28 -33.78 -0.44
N GLU A 242 -4.95 -32.72 -1.19
CA GLU A 242 -4.80 -31.36 -0.63
C GLU A 242 -6.14 -30.80 -0.11
N VAL A 243 -7.23 -31.04 -0.83
CA VAL A 243 -8.58 -30.60 -0.44
C VAL A 243 -9.06 -31.37 0.80
N ALA A 244 -8.81 -32.69 0.83
CA ALA A 244 -9.08 -33.57 1.96
C ALA A 244 -8.23 -33.19 3.18
N ALA A 245 -6.99 -32.72 2.99
CA ALA A 245 -6.16 -32.16 4.04
C ALA A 245 -6.66 -30.79 4.53
N GLY A 246 -7.57 -30.12 3.82
CA GLY A 246 -8.18 -28.84 4.23
C GLY A 246 -7.47 -27.61 3.66
N SER A 247 -6.56 -27.81 2.71
CA SER A 247 -5.91 -26.75 1.95
C SER A 247 -6.95 -25.97 1.15
N THR A 248 -6.85 -24.64 1.17
CA THR A 248 -7.75 -23.75 0.41
C THR A 248 -7.43 -23.75 -1.09
N MET A 249 -6.20 -24.09 -1.43
CA MET A 249 -5.65 -24.03 -2.79
C MET A 249 -4.69 -25.20 -3.01
N THR A 250 -4.47 -25.54 -4.28
CA THR A 250 -3.45 -26.52 -4.62
C THR A 250 -2.04 -25.96 -4.44
N THR A 251 -1.03 -26.81 -4.20
CA THR A 251 0.36 -26.35 -3.98
C THR A 251 0.85 -25.43 -5.10
N GLY A 252 0.56 -25.77 -6.37
CA GLY A 252 0.92 -24.92 -7.51
C GLY A 252 0.28 -23.52 -7.48
N ARG A 253 -0.97 -23.41 -7.02
CA ARG A 253 -1.66 -22.12 -6.87
C ARG A 253 -1.10 -21.32 -5.69
N VAL A 254 -0.74 -21.97 -4.59
CA VAL A 254 -0.07 -21.32 -3.45
C VAL A 254 1.25 -20.68 -3.90
N TRP A 255 2.06 -21.42 -4.67
CA TRP A 255 3.29 -20.88 -5.26
C TRP A 255 3.04 -19.70 -6.20
N LEU A 256 2.04 -19.79 -7.08
CA LEU A 256 1.67 -18.69 -7.98
C LEU A 256 1.31 -17.42 -7.20
N VAL A 257 0.52 -17.54 -6.13
CA VAL A 257 0.16 -16.43 -5.24
C VAL A 257 1.41 -15.87 -4.56
N GLY A 258 2.28 -16.73 -4.04
CA GLY A 258 3.54 -16.35 -3.40
C GLY A 258 4.49 -15.58 -4.31
N ILE A 259 4.68 -16.06 -5.55
CA ILE A 259 5.50 -15.39 -6.58
C ILE A 259 4.89 -14.05 -6.97
N THR A 260 3.57 -14.00 -7.17
CA THR A 260 2.86 -12.76 -7.51
C THR A 260 3.02 -11.72 -6.41
N TRP A 261 2.90 -12.14 -5.14
CA TRP A 261 3.15 -11.28 -3.98
C TRP A 261 4.60 -10.78 -3.96
N ALA A 262 5.58 -11.68 -4.09
CA ALA A 262 7.00 -11.31 -4.09
C ALA A 262 7.36 -10.33 -5.22
N ALA A 263 6.85 -10.58 -6.42
CA ALA A 263 7.01 -9.68 -7.57
C ALA A 263 6.42 -8.29 -7.28
N GLY A 264 5.23 -8.24 -6.68
CA GLY A 264 4.61 -6.97 -6.30
C GLY A 264 5.38 -6.20 -5.21
N VAL A 265 6.01 -6.90 -4.27
CA VAL A 265 6.93 -6.28 -3.29
C VAL A 265 8.15 -5.69 -4.01
N VAL A 266 8.78 -6.45 -4.92
CA VAL A 266 9.94 -5.96 -5.70
C VAL A 266 9.57 -4.75 -6.54
N LEU A 267 8.43 -4.78 -7.24
CA LEU A 267 7.93 -3.65 -8.02
C LEU A 267 7.64 -2.42 -7.15
N SER A 268 7.14 -2.62 -5.92
CA SER A 268 6.94 -1.53 -4.95
C SER A 268 8.26 -0.85 -4.56
N VAL A 269 9.31 -1.65 -4.33
CA VAL A 269 10.66 -1.17 -4.03
C VAL A 269 11.24 -0.41 -5.22
N ILE A 270 11.12 -0.94 -6.44
CA ILE A 270 11.58 -0.29 -7.67
C ILE A 270 10.82 1.03 -7.90
N GLY A 271 9.49 1.04 -7.77
CA GLY A 271 8.69 2.25 -7.93
C GLY A 271 9.08 3.36 -6.93
N LEU A 272 9.36 2.97 -5.68
CA LEU A 272 9.84 3.89 -4.65
C LEU A 272 11.25 4.42 -4.96
N SER A 273 12.13 3.55 -5.47
CA SER A 273 13.50 3.91 -5.85
C SER A 273 13.51 4.97 -6.97
N LEU A 274 12.68 4.78 -7.99
CA LEU A 274 12.57 5.68 -9.13
C LEU A 274 11.96 7.03 -8.70
N ARG A 275 10.95 7.01 -7.84
CA ARG A 275 10.29 8.24 -7.36
C ARG A 275 11.16 9.04 -6.40
N HIS A 276 11.68 8.43 -5.35
CA HIS A 276 12.33 9.15 -4.25
C HIS A 276 13.86 9.01 -4.21
N GLY A 277 14.43 7.98 -4.84
CA GLY A 277 15.83 7.57 -4.67
C GLY A 277 16.07 6.94 -3.28
N PHE A 278 16.92 5.93 -3.18
CA PHE A 278 17.23 5.29 -1.90
C PHE A 278 18.26 6.05 -1.06
N ARG A 279 19.06 6.93 -1.65
CA ARG A 279 20.07 7.69 -0.90
C ARG A 279 19.39 8.63 0.10
N SER A 280 19.62 8.42 1.39
CA SER A 280 19.18 9.36 2.42
C SER A 280 20.17 10.52 2.48
N PHE A 281 19.74 11.71 2.05
CA PHE A 281 20.48 12.96 2.13
C PHE A 281 20.51 13.48 3.59
N SER A 282 21.07 12.70 4.52
CA SER A 282 21.06 13.00 5.96
C SER A 282 22.38 13.57 6.49
N ARG A 283 23.48 13.37 5.75
CA ARG A 283 24.79 13.96 6.07
C ARG A 283 25.30 14.68 4.82
N LEU A 284 25.48 16.00 4.94
CA LEU A 284 26.12 16.81 3.91
C LEU A 284 27.63 16.58 4.06
N GLY A 285 28.19 15.72 3.20
CA GLY A 285 29.63 15.43 3.19
C GLY A 285 30.47 16.57 2.60
N GLY A 286 31.77 16.33 2.40
CA GLY A 286 32.68 17.33 1.80
C GLY A 286 32.29 17.78 0.38
N ALA A 287 31.54 16.95 -0.35
CA ALA A 287 30.96 17.26 -1.67
C ALA A 287 29.58 17.94 -1.60
N GLY A 288 29.07 18.22 -0.39
CA GLY A 288 27.82 18.94 -0.21
C GLY A 288 28.00 20.42 -0.54
N MET A 289 27.10 20.96 -1.34
CA MET A 289 27.04 22.38 -1.70
C MET A 289 25.81 23.01 -1.05
N ALA A 290 25.92 24.28 -0.70
CA ALA A 290 24.80 25.07 -0.23
C ALA A 290 24.83 26.47 -0.81
N VAL A 291 23.66 27.03 -1.11
CA VAL A 291 23.51 28.42 -1.53
C VAL A 291 22.39 29.07 -0.74
N ARG A 292 22.58 30.34 -0.40
CA ARG A 292 21.56 31.17 0.23
C ARG A 292 20.65 31.74 -0.86
N GLY A 293 19.34 31.63 -0.66
CA GLY A 293 18.37 32.14 -1.63
C GLY A 293 17.07 32.57 -1.00
N LYS A 294 16.34 33.41 -1.71
CA LYS A 294 15.02 33.92 -1.36
C LYS A 294 13.94 33.06 -2.03
N LEU A 295 13.00 32.54 -1.26
CA LEU A 295 11.89 31.76 -1.81
C LEU A 295 10.90 32.69 -2.53
N LEU A 296 10.64 32.45 -3.82
CA LEU A 296 9.60 33.18 -4.55
C LEU A 296 8.21 32.55 -4.39
N GLY A 297 8.15 31.24 -4.14
CA GLY A 297 6.92 30.48 -3.93
C GLY A 297 6.85 29.23 -4.80
N ALA A 298 5.67 28.61 -4.81
CA ALA A 298 5.38 27.47 -5.67
C ALA A 298 5.27 27.90 -7.14
N GLY A 299 5.65 27.00 -8.03
CA GLY A 299 5.56 27.19 -9.46
C GLY A 299 5.68 25.87 -10.21
N HIS A 300 5.79 25.98 -11.52
CA HIS A 300 6.01 24.83 -12.38
C HIS A 300 7.33 25.02 -13.13
N TRP A 301 8.10 23.95 -13.19
CA TRP A 301 9.20 23.82 -14.13
C TRP A 301 8.65 23.09 -15.35
N GLN A 302 8.89 23.66 -16.53
CA GLN A 302 8.44 23.09 -17.78
C GLN A 302 9.63 23.01 -18.74
N ARG A 303 9.91 21.80 -19.21
CA ARG A 303 10.81 21.53 -20.33
C ARG A 303 10.14 20.45 -21.17
N ASP A 304 10.04 20.71 -22.47
CA ASP A 304 9.29 19.87 -23.39
C ASP A 304 7.82 19.68 -22.93
N SER A 305 7.29 18.46 -23.02
CA SER A 305 5.93 18.10 -22.58
C SER A 305 5.81 17.81 -21.09
N GLN A 306 6.91 17.87 -20.32
CA GLN A 306 6.91 17.55 -18.89
C GLN A 306 6.76 18.81 -18.04
N LYS A 307 5.65 18.89 -17.30
CA LYS A 307 5.37 19.92 -16.31
C LYS A 307 5.52 19.33 -14.91
N GLU A 308 6.53 19.79 -14.17
CA GLU A 308 6.81 19.34 -12.81
C GLU A 308 6.59 20.48 -11.81
N GLN A 309 6.08 20.15 -10.63
CA GLN A 309 5.92 21.12 -9.55
C GLN A 309 7.26 21.43 -8.90
N CYS A 310 7.47 22.70 -8.59
CA CYS A 310 8.71 23.16 -7.96
C CYS A 310 8.48 24.34 -7.04
N LEU A 311 9.42 24.55 -6.13
CA LEU A 311 9.61 25.80 -5.42
C LEU A 311 10.70 26.60 -6.14
N LYS A 312 10.42 27.87 -6.45
CA LYS A 312 11.36 28.78 -7.10
C LYS A 312 12.16 29.53 -6.06
N ILE A 313 13.48 29.47 -6.17
CA ILE A 313 14.41 30.11 -5.23
C ILE A 313 15.34 31.01 -6.02
N VAL A 314 15.46 32.28 -5.63
CA VAL A 314 16.35 33.23 -6.27
C VAL A 314 17.56 33.51 -5.39
N THR A 315 18.75 33.34 -5.92
CA THR A 315 20.02 33.64 -5.23
C THR A 315 20.34 35.14 -5.32
N ALA A 316 21.35 35.59 -4.56
CA ALA A 316 21.78 36.99 -4.55
C ALA A 316 22.22 37.51 -5.94
N SER A 317 22.68 36.63 -6.82
CA SER A 317 23.06 36.93 -8.21
C SER A 317 21.88 36.95 -9.19
N SER A 318 20.64 36.88 -8.68
CA SER A 318 19.41 36.81 -9.48
C SER A 318 19.23 35.53 -10.30
N ARG A 319 19.99 34.45 -10.02
CA ARG A 319 19.74 33.15 -10.63
C ARG A 319 18.59 32.43 -9.94
N THR A 320 17.75 31.74 -10.73
CA THR A 320 16.60 30.99 -10.22
C THR A 320 16.90 29.50 -10.22
N ALA A 321 16.80 28.87 -9.05
CA ALA A 321 16.84 27.42 -8.88
C ALA A 321 15.41 26.86 -8.72
N HIS A 322 15.14 25.73 -9.36
CA HIS A 322 13.87 25.00 -9.29
C HIS A 322 14.04 23.77 -8.40
N PHE A 323 13.52 23.87 -7.18
CA PHE A 323 13.48 22.77 -6.23
C PHE A 323 12.23 21.92 -6.45
N LEU A 324 12.42 20.74 -7.03
CA LEU A 324 11.35 19.81 -7.39
C LEU A 324 10.80 19.13 -6.14
N ILE A 325 9.54 19.43 -5.86
CA ILE A 325 8.77 18.81 -4.80
C ILE A 325 7.29 18.86 -5.18
N PRO A 326 6.50 17.79 -4.91
CA PRO A 326 5.07 17.77 -5.21
C PRO A 326 4.28 18.62 -4.18
N VAL A 327 4.43 19.95 -4.25
CA VAL A 327 3.74 20.91 -3.37
C VAL A 327 3.03 21.96 -4.23
N THR A 328 1.78 22.29 -3.89
CA THR A 328 1.02 23.39 -4.51
C THR A 328 1.21 24.72 -3.82
N GLU A 329 0.78 25.79 -4.48
CA GLU A 329 0.72 27.13 -3.88
C GLU A 329 -0.13 27.15 -2.59
N GLU A 330 -1.24 26.41 -2.55
CA GLU A 330 -2.11 26.31 -1.36
C GLU A 330 -1.44 25.64 -0.16
N GLN A 331 -0.42 24.81 -0.39
CA GLN A 331 0.30 24.08 0.64
C GLN A 331 1.52 24.85 1.17
N VAL A 332 1.84 26.00 0.57
CA VAL A 332 2.95 26.87 0.95
C VAL A 332 2.36 28.15 1.54
N PRO A 333 2.61 28.45 2.83
CA PRO A 333 2.13 29.70 3.42
C PRO A 333 2.66 30.90 2.64
N ALA A 334 1.81 31.91 2.43
CA ALA A 334 2.22 33.18 1.82
C ALA A 334 3.37 33.85 2.59
N SER A 335 3.48 33.61 3.90
CA SER A 335 4.56 34.13 4.75
C SER A 335 5.94 33.58 4.39
N LEU A 336 6.03 32.46 3.64
CA LEU A 336 7.32 31.95 3.17
C LEU A 336 7.81 32.71 1.93
N LYS A 337 6.91 33.38 1.18
CA LYS A 337 7.32 34.18 0.02
C LYS A 337 8.20 35.31 0.51
N GLY A 338 9.43 35.32 0.01
CA GLY A 338 10.44 36.28 0.34
C GLY A 338 11.31 35.95 1.54
N GLN A 339 11.08 34.83 2.23
CA GLN A 339 12.00 34.37 3.27
C GLN A 339 13.33 33.91 2.66
N GLN A 340 14.41 34.17 3.39
CA GLN A 340 15.71 33.59 3.08
C GLN A 340 15.80 32.15 3.60
N LEU A 341 16.44 31.30 2.82
CA LEU A 341 16.65 29.90 3.15
C LEU A 341 17.93 29.38 2.53
N TRP A 342 18.40 28.25 3.05
CA TRP A 342 19.52 27.50 2.50
C TRP A 342 19.00 26.40 1.58
N LEU A 343 19.45 26.41 0.32
CA LEU A 343 19.30 25.29 -0.60
C LEU A 343 20.59 24.47 -0.53
N CYS A 344 20.50 23.21 -0.10
CA CYS A 344 21.63 22.30 0.02
C CYS A 344 21.46 21.11 -0.93
N TRP A 345 22.53 20.68 -1.61
CA TRP A 345 22.50 19.53 -2.53
C TRP A 345 23.85 18.80 -2.55
N GLU A 346 23.85 17.57 -3.06
CA GLU A 346 25.09 16.83 -3.34
C GLU A 346 25.64 17.33 -4.68
N ALA A 347 26.89 17.78 -4.77
CA ALA A 347 27.46 18.09 -6.07
C ALA A 347 27.47 16.82 -6.94
N PRO A 348 27.08 16.90 -8.23
CA PRO A 348 27.23 15.75 -9.12
C PRO A 348 28.70 15.34 -9.16
N ALA A 349 28.99 14.05 -8.96
CA ALA A 349 30.32 13.54 -9.22
C ALA A 349 30.58 13.67 -10.73
N ASP A 350 31.74 14.20 -11.10
CA ASP A 350 32.22 14.24 -12.49
C ASP A 350 32.57 12.81 -12.95
N THR A 351 31.57 11.95 -13.09
CA THR A 351 31.70 10.67 -13.77
C THR A 351 31.28 10.87 -15.21
N GLU A 352 32.25 10.97 -16.11
CA GLU A 352 32.11 11.07 -17.58
C GLU A 352 31.37 9.87 -18.23
N GLY A 353 30.86 8.91 -17.46
CA GLY A 353 30.21 7.71 -17.97
C GLY A 353 28.70 7.71 -17.83
N GLY A 354 28.00 7.97 -18.94
CA GLY A 354 26.74 7.30 -19.27
C GLY A 354 25.47 7.70 -18.51
N GLY A 355 24.68 8.58 -19.13
CA GLY A 355 23.22 8.41 -19.23
C GLY A 355 22.41 8.35 -17.94
N SER A 356 22.13 9.50 -17.32
CA SER A 356 20.82 9.72 -16.71
C SER A 356 20.24 11.03 -17.25
N ALA A 357 19.73 10.96 -18.48
CA ALA A 357 19.16 12.10 -19.21
C ALA A 357 17.86 12.68 -18.61
N ALA A 358 17.47 12.29 -17.39
CA ALA A 358 16.25 12.79 -16.73
C ALA A 358 16.35 12.99 -15.20
N GLY A 359 17.50 12.75 -14.58
CA GLY A 359 17.59 12.61 -13.12
C GLY A 359 18.07 13.87 -12.38
N GLY A 360 17.18 14.57 -11.66
CA GLY A 360 17.59 15.62 -10.71
C GLY A 360 18.36 15.06 -9.50
N THR A 361 19.23 15.88 -8.92
CA THR A 361 20.06 15.53 -7.76
C THR A 361 19.29 15.70 -6.46
N ALA A 362 19.56 14.85 -5.46
CA ALA A 362 18.94 14.99 -4.14
C ALA A 362 19.31 16.35 -3.51
N ALA A 363 18.31 17.05 -2.99
CA ALA A 363 18.47 18.37 -2.38
C ALA A 363 17.56 18.53 -1.16
N ALA A 364 17.89 19.51 -0.32
CA ALA A 364 17.09 19.93 0.81
C ALA A 364 17.00 21.46 0.89
N LEU A 365 15.82 21.96 1.24
CA LEU A 365 15.63 23.34 1.67
C LEU A 365 15.63 23.39 3.18
N VAL A 366 16.35 24.36 3.73
CA VAL A 366 16.42 24.59 5.16
C VAL A 366 16.12 26.04 5.47
N SER A 367 15.04 26.28 6.19
CA SER A 367 14.71 27.61 6.70
C SER A 367 15.49 27.93 7.97
N ASP A 368 15.60 29.22 8.25
CA ASP A 368 16.16 29.72 9.50
C ASP A 368 15.29 29.38 10.70
N ASP A 369 13.98 29.21 10.49
CA ASP A 369 13.02 28.74 11.49
C ASP A 369 13.18 27.23 11.82
N GLY A 370 14.17 26.57 11.21
CA GLY A 370 14.61 25.22 11.55
C GLY A 370 13.86 24.08 10.85
N TRP A 371 12.92 24.37 9.96
CA TRP A 371 12.29 23.32 9.13
C TRP A 371 13.16 22.93 7.94
N VAL A 372 13.10 21.65 7.57
CA VAL A 372 13.86 21.03 6.48
C VAL A 372 12.89 20.30 5.57
N MET A 373 12.96 20.61 4.28
CA MET A 373 12.16 19.99 3.24
C MET A 373 13.09 19.25 2.27
N HIS A 374 12.87 17.95 2.06
CA HIS A 374 13.65 17.14 1.12
C HIS A 374 12.98 17.10 -0.25
N GLY A 375 13.77 17.16 -1.30
CA GLY A 375 13.29 17.17 -2.69
C GLY A 375 14.41 16.82 -3.66
N LYS A 376 14.30 17.34 -4.87
CA LYS A 376 15.35 17.22 -5.90
C LYS A 376 15.65 18.58 -6.50
N LEU A 377 16.89 18.83 -6.88
CA LEU A 377 17.30 19.97 -7.68
C LEU A 377 17.60 19.46 -9.09
N LYS A 378 17.13 20.15 -10.14
CA LYS A 378 17.50 19.78 -11.51
C LYS A 378 19.01 19.87 -11.68
N THR A 379 19.60 18.95 -12.44
CA THR A 379 21.06 18.87 -12.60
C THR A 379 21.65 20.13 -13.23
N ASP A 380 20.91 20.73 -14.18
CA ASP A 380 21.29 22.00 -14.80
C ASP A 380 21.30 23.14 -13.78
N ASP A 381 20.26 23.24 -12.94
CA ASP A 381 20.21 24.20 -11.84
C ASP A 381 21.32 23.92 -10.81
N ALA A 382 21.59 22.65 -10.46
CA ALA A 382 22.65 22.28 -9.54
C ALA A 382 24.04 22.69 -10.05
N ARG A 383 24.32 22.52 -11.35
CA ARG A 383 25.56 22.97 -11.99
C ARG A 383 25.66 24.49 -12.02
N MET A 384 24.55 25.17 -12.37
CA MET A 384 24.47 26.62 -12.39
C MET A 384 24.72 27.21 -10.99
N MET A 385 24.16 26.60 -9.95
CA MET A 385 24.31 27.04 -8.56
C MET A 385 25.67 26.66 -7.96
N ALA A 386 26.37 25.67 -8.51
CA ALA A 386 27.68 25.26 -8.00
C ALA A 386 28.74 26.36 -8.09
N ALA A 387 28.63 27.28 -9.06
CA ALA A 387 29.52 28.43 -9.21
C ALA A 387 29.37 29.48 -8.09
N GLU A 388 28.22 29.50 -7.42
CA GLU A 388 27.89 30.47 -6.35
C GLU A 388 27.77 29.82 -4.97
N GLY A 389 27.59 28.50 -4.95
CA GLY A 389 27.42 27.72 -3.74
C GLY A 389 28.71 27.61 -2.96
N VAL A 390 28.56 27.52 -1.63
CA VAL A 390 29.65 27.23 -0.71
C VAL A 390 29.67 25.73 -0.39
N SER A 391 30.87 25.17 -0.23
CA SER A 391 31.00 23.80 0.29
C SER A 391 30.53 23.78 1.75
N VAL A 392 29.56 22.91 2.05
CA VAL A 392 28.96 22.78 3.39
C VAL A 392 30.02 22.42 4.43
N GLY A 393 30.97 21.54 4.08
CA GLY A 393 32.05 21.16 4.99
C GLY A 393 32.95 22.33 5.41
N LYS A 394 33.15 23.31 4.53
CA LYS A 394 33.94 24.53 4.84
C LYS A 394 33.10 25.57 5.58
N ALA A 395 31.84 25.76 5.18
CA ALA A 395 30.96 26.77 5.75
C ALA A 395 30.43 26.40 7.15
N ALA A 396 30.18 25.10 7.40
CA ALA A 396 29.68 24.63 8.70
C ALA A 396 30.75 24.58 9.79
N ALA A 397 32.04 24.69 9.45
CA ALA A 397 33.14 24.69 10.43
C ALA A 397 33.14 25.94 11.34
N GLY A 398 32.42 27.01 10.94
CA GLY A 398 32.25 28.22 11.75
C GLY A 398 31.01 28.23 12.66
N THR A 399 30.08 27.28 12.51
CA THR A 399 28.79 27.29 13.23
C THR A 399 28.91 26.52 14.54
N ARG A 400 28.84 27.23 15.68
CA ARG A 400 29.23 26.69 16.99
C ARG A 400 28.16 25.85 17.71
N ASP A 401 26.89 25.90 17.32
CA ASP A 401 25.82 25.13 17.96
C ASP A 401 24.87 24.45 16.96
N PRO A 402 24.58 23.13 17.12
CA PRO A 402 23.64 22.43 16.27
C PRO A 402 22.21 22.93 16.54
N ARG A 403 21.67 23.71 15.61
CA ARG A 403 20.26 24.12 15.66
C ARG A 403 19.34 22.90 15.52
N PRO A 404 18.24 22.81 16.30
CA PRO A 404 17.29 21.70 16.19
C PRO A 404 16.52 21.81 14.87
N LEU A 405 16.91 20.96 13.91
CA LEU A 405 16.23 20.85 12.62
C LEU A 405 15.09 19.85 12.65
N ARG A 406 13.98 20.20 12.02
CA ARG A 406 12.80 19.33 11.90
C ARG A 406 12.50 19.02 10.45
N LEU A 407 12.13 17.77 10.18
CA LEU A 407 11.64 17.38 8.87
C LEU A 407 10.21 17.91 8.68
N TRP A 408 9.98 18.64 7.58
CA TRP A 408 8.63 18.98 7.12
C TRP A 408 7.99 17.71 6.54
N ASP A 409 7.06 17.11 7.30
CA ASP A 409 6.38 15.86 6.94
C ASP A 409 4.87 15.96 7.24
N PRO A 410 4.09 16.72 6.47
CA PRO A 410 2.64 16.83 6.69
C PRO A 410 1.93 15.48 6.60
N HIS A 411 2.44 14.57 5.78
CA HIS A 411 1.92 13.21 5.64
C HIS A 411 2.04 12.36 6.92
N SER A 412 2.85 12.77 7.90
CA SER A 412 2.91 12.07 9.20
C SER A 412 1.64 12.25 10.01
N ALA A 413 0.87 13.30 9.73
CA ALA A 413 -0.42 13.58 10.35
C ALA A 413 -1.62 13.08 9.52
N TRP A 414 -1.42 12.00 8.76
CA TRP A 414 -2.46 11.40 7.90
C TRP A 414 -3.81 11.10 8.56
N PRO A 415 -3.90 10.78 9.88
CA PRO A 415 -5.20 10.61 10.50
C PRO A 415 -6.05 11.88 10.47
N LEU A 416 -5.46 13.09 10.38
CA LEU A 416 -6.22 14.34 10.41
C LEU A 416 -6.88 14.69 9.07
N TYR A 417 -6.28 14.28 7.95
CA TYR A 417 -6.75 14.66 6.62
C TYR A 417 -7.44 13.54 5.85
N LEU A 418 -7.47 12.32 6.39
CA LEU A 418 -8.15 11.17 5.79
C LEU A 418 -9.65 11.49 5.58
N PRO A 419 -10.17 11.41 4.34
CA PRO A 419 -11.57 11.72 4.08
C PRO A 419 -12.49 10.62 4.63
N PRO A 420 -13.75 10.94 5.04
CA PRO A 420 -14.71 9.94 5.50
C PRO A 420 -14.98 8.85 4.46
N SER A 421 -14.93 9.17 3.17
CA SER A 421 -15.04 8.19 2.09
C SER A 421 -13.97 7.11 2.14
N ALA A 422 -12.73 7.44 2.53
CA ALA A 422 -11.68 6.44 2.69
C ALA A 422 -11.97 5.49 3.87
N MET A 423 -12.59 5.98 4.95
CA MET A 423 -13.02 5.12 6.07
C MET A 423 -14.15 4.18 5.65
N VAL A 424 -15.12 4.68 4.88
CA VAL A 424 -16.21 3.87 4.32
C VAL A 424 -15.64 2.80 3.38
N LEU A 425 -14.77 3.19 2.44
CA LEU A 425 -14.12 2.26 1.52
C LEU A 425 -13.29 1.21 2.28
N ALA A 426 -12.55 1.58 3.33
CA ALA A 426 -11.85 0.62 4.18
C ALA A 426 -12.80 -0.36 4.86
N THR A 427 -13.93 0.12 5.37
CA THR A 427 -14.97 -0.71 6.02
C THR A 427 -15.60 -1.68 5.01
N VAL A 428 -15.94 -1.20 3.82
CA VAL A 428 -16.49 -2.04 2.73
C VAL A 428 -15.47 -3.09 2.29
N LEU A 429 -14.21 -2.71 2.12
CA LEU A 429 -13.13 -3.63 1.77
C LEU A 429 -12.96 -4.73 2.82
N ILE A 430 -12.96 -4.37 4.11
CA ILE A 430 -12.92 -5.34 5.22
C ILE A 430 -14.15 -6.26 5.16
N GLY A 431 -15.34 -5.72 4.90
CA GLY A 431 -16.57 -6.48 4.70
C GLY A 431 -16.47 -7.48 3.54
N CYS A 432 -15.92 -7.07 2.39
CA CYS A 432 -15.69 -7.96 1.26
C CYS A 432 -14.72 -9.10 1.61
N VAL A 433 -13.62 -8.79 2.31
CA VAL A 433 -12.65 -9.81 2.75
C VAL A 433 -13.31 -10.78 3.74
N ALA A 434 -14.08 -10.28 4.71
CA ALA A 434 -14.82 -11.12 5.65
C ALA A 434 -15.81 -12.03 4.90
N LEU A 435 -16.57 -11.48 3.95
CA LEU A 435 -17.53 -12.21 3.13
C LEU A 435 -16.86 -13.35 2.36
N LEU A 436 -15.67 -13.14 1.80
CA LEU A 436 -14.91 -14.16 1.08
C LEU A 436 -14.40 -15.33 1.95
N THR A 437 -14.39 -15.17 3.28
CA THR A 437 -14.08 -16.27 4.21
C THR A 437 -15.23 -17.27 4.37
N PHE A 438 -16.44 -16.90 3.97
CA PHE A 438 -17.61 -17.77 4.00
C PHE A 438 -17.75 -18.59 2.71
N ASP A 439 -18.49 -19.70 2.80
CA ASP A 439 -18.80 -20.56 1.67
C ASP A 439 -19.87 -19.92 0.79
N ILE A 440 -19.40 -19.05 -0.09
CA ILE A 440 -20.21 -18.36 -1.09
C ILE A 440 -19.85 -18.94 -2.45
N THR A 441 -20.86 -19.47 -3.14
CA THR A 441 -20.65 -20.23 -4.36
C THR A 441 -20.67 -19.35 -5.62
N GLY A 442 -19.89 -19.78 -6.62
CA GLY A 442 -19.98 -19.29 -8.01
C GLY A 442 -19.79 -17.78 -8.17
N VAL A 443 -20.76 -17.15 -8.84
CA VAL A 443 -20.72 -15.76 -9.30
C VAL A 443 -20.60 -14.77 -8.14
N TRP A 444 -21.20 -15.06 -6.99
CA TRP A 444 -21.19 -14.17 -5.82
C TRP A 444 -19.80 -14.02 -5.21
N ARG A 445 -18.99 -15.08 -5.21
CA ARG A 445 -17.60 -15.02 -4.74
C ARG A 445 -16.76 -14.11 -5.62
N TRP A 446 -16.89 -14.26 -6.94
CA TRP A 446 -16.23 -13.38 -7.91
C TRP A 446 -16.72 -11.93 -7.81
N GLY A 447 -18.01 -11.72 -7.62
CA GLY A 447 -18.60 -10.40 -7.39
C GLY A 447 -18.03 -9.71 -6.15
N ALA A 448 -17.97 -10.41 -5.01
CA ALA A 448 -17.36 -9.90 -3.78
C ALA A 448 -15.86 -9.60 -3.95
N GLY A 449 -15.15 -10.47 -4.66
CA GLY A 449 -13.75 -10.28 -5.04
C GLY A 449 -13.51 -9.03 -5.86
N LEU A 450 -14.27 -8.86 -6.94
CA LEU A 450 -14.18 -7.71 -7.83
C LEU A 450 -14.56 -6.41 -7.11
N ALA A 451 -15.65 -6.43 -6.34
CA ALA A 451 -16.06 -5.30 -5.51
C ALA A 451 -14.96 -4.94 -4.51
N GLY A 452 -14.34 -5.92 -3.85
CA GLY A 452 -13.19 -5.73 -2.97
C GLY A 452 -11.99 -5.11 -3.69
N ALA A 453 -11.63 -5.60 -4.88
CA ALA A 453 -10.51 -5.08 -5.66
C ALA A 453 -10.75 -3.62 -6.11
N VAL A 454 -11.94 -3.32 -6.63
CA VAL A 454 -12.34 -1.95 -7.02
C VAL A 454 -12.34 -1.04 -5.80
N THR A 455 -12.88 -1.50 -4.66
CA THR A 455 -12.89 -0.73 -3.42
C THR A 455 -11.48 -0.49 -2.89
N GLY A 456 -10.60 -1.48 -2.96
CA GLY A 456 -9.19 -1.36 -2.56
C GLY A 456 -8.41 -0.39 -3.45
N LEU A 457 -8.63 -0.42 -4.76
CA LEU A 457 -8.04 0.54 -5.70
C LEU A 457 -8.61 1.95 -5.49
N ALA A 458 -9.91 2.09 -5.26
CA ALA A 458 -10.55 3.36 -4.93
C ALA A 458 -10.05 3.93 -3.59
N LEU A 459 -9.83 3.07 -2.59
CA LEU A 459 -9.22 3.45 -1.31
C LEU A 459 -7.78 3.93 -1.52
N ALA A 460 -6.99 3.18 -2.28
CA ALA A 460 -5.63 3.56 -2.60
C ALA A 460 -5.57 4.90 -3.36
N TYR A 461 -6.47 5.06 -4.33
CA TYR A 461 -6.62 6.29 -5.09
C TYR A 461 -7.06 7.46 -4.21
N THR A 462 -8.06 7.30 -3.34
CA THR A 462 -8.55 8.40 -2.47
C THR A 462 -7.51 8.84 -1.45
N ALA A 463 -6.76 7.91 -0.88
CA ALA A 463 -5.66 8.23 0.02
C ALA A 463 -4.49 8.93 -0.69
N MET A 464 -4.16 8.52 -1.93
CA MET A 464 -3.18 9.22 -2.76
C MET A 464 -3.71 10.58 -3.26
N LYS A 465 -5.00 10.67 -3.63
CA LYS A 465 -5.69 11.87 -4.11
C LYS A 465 -5.69 12.96 -3.04
N ALA A 466 -5.91 12.60 -1.77
CA ALA A 466 -5.78 13.52 -0.65
C ALA A 466 -4.37 14.14 -0.54
N SER A 467 -3.36 13.49 -1.13
CA SER A 467 -1.95 13.93 -1.17
C SER A 467 -1.58 14.69 -2.44
N TYR A 468 -2.32 14.52 -3.56
CA TYR A 468 -1.88 14.94 -4.90
C TYR A 468 -2.87 15.80 -5.70
N LEU A 469 -4.17 15.86 -5.41
CA LEU A 469 -5.15 16.53 -6.30
C LEU A 469 -5.64 17.90 -5.82
N SER A 470 -4.88 18.57 -4.95
CA SER A 470 -4.81 20.05 -5.03
C SER A 470 -4.05 20.50 -6.30
N ASN A 471 -3.40 19.57 -7.04
CA ASN A 471 -2.54 19.87 -8.19
C ASN A 471 -3.25 20.04 -9.54
N ALA A 472 -4.53 19.70 -9.66
CA ALA A 472 -5.28 19.96 -10.87
C ALA A 472 -6.29 21.03 -10.54
N GLY A 473 -5.99 22.29 -10.92
CA GLY A 473 -7.05 23.24 -11.19
C GLY A 473 -8.07 22.51 -12.06
N ALA A 474 -9.36 22.65 -11.71
CA ALA A 474 -10.42 22.14 -12.56
C ALA A 474 -10.07 22.53 -14.00
N PRO A 475 -10.15 21.61 -14.99
CA PRO A 475 -10.04 22.05 -16.37
C PRO A 475 -11.04 23.21 -16.49
N GLU A 476 -10.55 24.41 -16.84
CA GLU A 476 -11.42 25.48 -17.25
C GLU A 476 -12.32 24.85 -18.31
N GLU A 477 -13.60 24.69 -17.97
CA GLU A 477 -14.62 24.42 -18.96
C GLU A 477 -14.56 25.64 -19.87
N ALA A 478 -13.85 25.49 -20.99
CA ALA A 478 -13.80 26.48 -22.04
C ALA A 478 -15.24 26.63 -22.54
N SER A 479 -15.88 27.70 -22.07
CA SER A 479 -17.14 28.22 -22.59
C SER A 479 -16.93 28.84 -23.96
#